data_AF-A0A7J8F8X9-F1
#
_entry.id   AF-A0A7J8F8X9-F1
#
_cell.length_a   1.000
_cell.length_b   1.000
_cell.length_c   1.000
_cell.angle_alpha   90.00
_cell.angle_beta   90.00
_cell.angle_gamma   90.00
#
_symmetry.space_group_name_H-M   'P 1'
#
loop_
_entity.id
_entity.type
_entity.pdbx_description
1 polymer ?
#
loop_
_entity_poly.entity_id
_entity_poly.type
_entity_poly.pdbx_seq_one_letter_code
_entity_poly.pdbx_strand_id
1 'polypeptide(L)'
;MAQRVSFPTDSLQELLDLHAACEREAIAIFMERSFKDDDQMFQKKLVEIIQGKKDGFLLQQNEEASVKYCQAKLDQLSVALLEGISAGTFYVPGGHKLYLETKEKIEEDYFQVPRKGVKVQEDMIKDGFMKKAEEMNDEINYLKKVISATQKDNSPWIARAIDRVGTEITSILSAPAKLIGNIVSAFGSLFHKNESSH
;
A
#
# COMPACT_ATOMS: atom_id res chain seq x y z
N MET A 1 -18.60 9.33 -16.67
CA MET A 1 -17.34 8.71 -16.19
C MET A 1 -17.54 7.61 -15.17
N ALA A 2 -18.33 7.80 -14.10
CA ALA A 2 -18.46 6.81 -13.01
C ALA A 2 -18.82 5.37 -13.44
N GLN A 3 -19.57 5.19 -14.53
CA GLN A 3 -19.92 3.87 -15.07
C GLN A 3 -18.82 3.23 -15.92
N ARG A 4 -17.81 4.00 -16.35
CA ARG A 4 -16.76 3.55 -17.28
C ARG A 4 -15.38 3.45 -16.63
N VAL A 5 -15.14 4.21 -15.56
CA VAL A 5 -13.85 4.22 -14.87
C VAL A 5 -13.82 3.13 -13.80
N SER A 6 -12.74 2.37 -13.75
CA SER A 6 -12.46 1.42 -12.67
C SER A 6 -11.14 1.82 -12.05
N PHE A 7 -11.16 2.21 -10.78
CA PHE A 7 -9.96 2.61 -10.05
C PHE A 7 -9.33 1.40 -9.31
N PRO A 8 -7.98 1.36 -9.19
CA PRO A 8 -7.04 2.15 -9.99
C PRO A 8 -7.07 1.74 -11.48
N THR A 9 -6.77 2.72 -12.33
CA THR A 9 -6.49 2.52 -13.77
C THR A 9 -5.11 1.88 -13.95
N ASP A 10 -4.82 1.27 -15.10
CA ASP A 10 -3.49 0.74 -15.40
C ASP A 10 -2.45 1.84 -15.57
N SER A 11 -2.87 3.01 -16.07
CA SER A 11 -2.00 4.17 -16.22
C SER A 11 -2.77 5.48 -16.10
N LEU A 12 -2.07 6.56 -15.82
CA LEU A 12 -2.65 7.90 -15.88
C LEU A 12 -3.20 8.22 -17.27
N GLN A 13 -2.57 7.73 -18.33
CA GLN A 13 -3.03 7.96 -19.70
C GLN A 13 -4.42 7.35 -19.96
N GLU A 14 -4.67 6.14 -19.46
CA GLU A 14 -5.99 5.49 -19.56
C GLU A 14 -7.09 6.35 -18.93
N LEU A 15 -6.81 6.91 -17.74
CA LEU A 15 -7.74 7.81 -17.05
C LEU A 15 -7.99 9.09 -17.85
N LEU A 16 -6.93 9.67 -18.43
CA LEU A 16 -7.02 10.90 -19.23
C LEU A 16 -7.77 10.66 -20.55
N ASP A 17 -7.55 9.53 -21.22
CA ASP A 17 -8.24 9.17 -22.46
C ASP A 17 -9.74 8.96 -22.22
N LEU A 18 -10.08 8.27 -21.13
CA LEU A 18 -11.46 8.07 -20.73
C LEU A 18 -12.14 9.41 -20.37
N HIS A 19 -11.41 10.30 -19.71
CA HIS A 19 -11.87 11.65 -19.42
C HIS A 19 -12.16 12.43 -20.70
N ALA A 20 -11.21 12.48 -21.63
CA ALA A 20 -11.34 13.18 -22.89
C ALA A 20 -12.51 12.65 -23.75
N ALA A 21 -12.76 11.34 -23.72
CA ALA A 21 -13.95 10.75 -24.37
C ALA A 21 -15.25 11.26 -23.72
N CYS A 22 -15.33 11.27 -22.39
CA CYS A 22 -16.52 11.74 -21.68
C CYS A 22 -16.72 13.25 -21.81
N GLU A 23 -15.65 14.04 -21.86
CA GLU A 23 -15.68 15.49 -22.10
C GLU A 23 -16.28 15.80 -23.47
N ARG A 24 -15.81 15.12 -24.53
CA ARG A 24 -16.36 15.27 -25.88
C ARG A 24 -17.85 14.94 -25.95
N GLU A 25 -18.28 13.86 -25.30
CA GLU A 25 -19.70 13.49 -25.23
C GLU A 25 -20.53 14.53 -24.47
N ALA A 26 -20.02 15.03 -23.35
CA ALA A 26 -20.70 16.06 -22.56
C ALA A 26 -20.87 17.36 -23.35
N ILE A 27 -19.84 17.78 -24.09
CA ILE A 27 -19.91 18.95 -24.97
C ILE A 27 -20.92 18.71 -26.10
N ALA A 28 -20.92 17.55 -26.74
CA ALA A 28 -21.88 17.25 -27.82
C ALA A 28 -23.34 17.31 -27.32
N ILE A 29 -23.63 16.71 -26.16
CA ILE A 29 -24.96 16.76 -25.52
C ILE A 29 -25.33 18.21 -25.15
N PHE A 30 -24.37 18.99 -24.66
CA PHE A 30 -24.60 20.40 -24.35
C PHE A 30 -24.96 21.20 -25.60
N MET A 31 -24.21 21.04 -26.70
CA MET A 31 -24.46 21.74 -27.96
C MET A 31 -25.78 21.34 -28.63
N GLU A 32 -26.24 20.11 -28.45
CA GLU A 32 -27.56 19.66 -28.94
C GLU A 32 -28.73 20.33 -28.20
N ARG A 33 -28.52 20.68 -26.91
CA ARG A 33 -29.59 21.15 -26.01
C ARG A 33 -29.51 22.62 -25.67
N SER A 34 -28.39 23.27 -25.93
CA SER A 34 -28.21 24.69 -25.67
C SER A 34 -28.91 25.52 -26.75
N PHE A 35 -29.34 26.73 -26.36
CA PHE A 35 -29.96 27.68 -27.27
C PHE A 35 -29.37 29.07 -27.00
N LYS A 36 -28.96 29.77 -28.06
CA LYS A 36 -28.39 31.13 -28.02
C LYS A 36 -27.14 31.29 -27.15
N ASP A 37 -26.22 30.33 -27.17
CA ASP A 37 -24.87 30.45 -26.58
C ASP A 37 -23.86 30.94 -27.64
N ASP A 38 -24.19 32.05 -28.33
CA ASP A 38 -23.42 32.53 -29.49
C ASP A 38 -22.01 33.02 -29.10
N ASP A 39 -21.83 33.44 -27.85
CA ASP A 39 -20.56 33.88 -27.27
C ASP A 39 -19.79 32.74 -26.54
N GLN A 40 -20.37 31.53 -26.52
CA GLN A 40 -19.85 30.32 -25.88
C GLN A 40 -19.56 30.48 -24.38
N MET A 41 -20.18 31.44 -23.70
CA MET A 41 -19.93 31.65 -22.26
C MET A 41 -20.38 30.44 -21.44
N PHE A 42 -21.48 29.80 -21.80
CA PHE A 42 -21.97 28.64 -21.07
C PHE A 42 -21.17 27.38 -21.40
N GLN A 43 -20.77 27.20 -22.66
CA GLN A 43 -19.84 26.12 -23.03
C GLN A 43 -18.51 26.22 -22.29
N LYS A 44 -17.90 27.42 -22.20
CA LYS A 44 -16.66 27.63 -21.44
C LYS A 44 -16.82 27.25 -19.97
N LYS A 45 -17.92 27.67 -19.35
CA LYS A 45 -18.24 27.32 -17.97
C LYS A 45 -18.42 25.80 -17.77
N LEU A 46 -19.00 25.11 -18.74
CA LEU A 46 -19.10 23.65 -18.72
C LEU A 46 -17.71 22.99 -18.74
N VAL A 47 -16.83 23.42 -19.65
CA VAL A 47 -15.46 22.91 -19.75
C VAL A 47 -14.69 23.15 -18.45
N GLU A 48 -14.79 24.35 -17.86
CA GLU A 48 -14.18 24.65 -16.56
C GLU A 48 -14.65 23.70 -15.45
N ILE A 49 -15.96 23.42 -15.38
CA ILE A 49 -16.52 22.47 -14.41
C ILE A 49 -16.00 21.04 -14.65
N ILE A 50 -15.88 20.62 -15.91
CA ILE A 50 -15.39 19.28 -16.27
C ILE A 50 -13.91 19.14 -15.89
N GLN A 51 -13.08 20.14 -16.20
CA GLN A 51 -11.66 20.15 -15.82
C GLN A 51 -11.49 20.19 -14.31
N GLY A 52 -12.27 21.00 -13.59
CA GLY A 52 -12.27 21.01 -12.12
C GLY A 52 -12.60 19.64 -11.51
N LYS A 53 -13.53 18.88 -12.11
CA LYS A 53 -13.82 17.50 -11.68
C LYS A 53 -12.69 16.52 -12.00
N LYS A 54 -11.95 16.73 -13.09
CA LYS A 54 -10.76 15.94 -13.42
C LYS A 54 -9.67 16.13 -12.37
N ASP A 55 -9.28 17.38 -12.18
CA ASP A 55 -8.12 17.75 -11.36
C ASP A 55 -8.39 17.55 -9.87
N GLY A 56 -9.59 17.92 -9.40
CA GLY A 56 -9.91 17.91 -7.97
C GLY A 56 -10.48 16.60 -7.42
N PHE A 57 -10.90 15.66 -8.27
CA PHE A 57 -11.59 14.45 -7.79
C PHE A 57 -11.08 13.17 -8.46
N LEU A 58 -11.04 13.13 -9.79
CA LEU A 58 -10.71 11.89 -10.51
C LEU A 58 -9.25 11.48 -10.32
N LEU A 59 -8.32 12.44 -10.40
CA LEU A 59 -6.89 12.18 -10.17
C LEU A 59 -6.67 11.67 -8.74
N GLN A 60 -7.21 12.39 -7.75
CA GLN A 60 -7.10 12.01 -6.35
C GLN A 60 -7.70 10.63 -6.05
N GLN A 61 -8.88 10.30 -6.59
CA GLN A 61 -9.48 8.98 -6.40
C GLN A 61 -8.65 7.85 -6.99
N ASN A 62 -8.08 8.06 -8.18
CA ASN A 62 -7.21 7.08 -8.82
C ASN A 62 -5.96 6.83 -7.99
N GLU A 63 -5.36 7.91 -7.50
CA GLU A 63 -4.20 7.92 -6.61
C GLU A 63 -4.49 7.19 -5.28
N GLU A 64 -5.56 7.54 -4.59
CA GLU A 64 -5.92 6.87 -3.32
C GLU A 64 -6.23 5.38 -3.51
N ALA A 65 -6.89 5.01 -4.62
CA ALA A 65 -7.17 3.62 -4.95
C ALA A 65 -5.91 2.84 -5.29
N SER A 66 -4.98 3.46 -6.02
CA SER A 66 -3.66 2.93 -6.37
C SER A 66 -2.84 2.63 -5.12
N VAL A 67 -2.75 3.57 -4.18
CA VAL A 67 -2.09 3.36 -2.89
C VAL A 67 -2.69 2.18 -2.13
N LYS A 68 -4.02 2.14 -1.97
CA LYS A 68 -4.71 1.07 -1.24
C LYS A 68 -4.48 -0.29 -1.88
N TYR A 69 -4.56 -0.36 -3.21
CA TYR A 69 -4.38 -1.59 -3.95
C TYR A 69 -2.95 -2.13 -3.85
N CYS A 70 -1.95 -1.29 -4.08
CA CYS A 70 -0.53 -1.65 -3.98
C CYS A 70 -0.17 -2.12 -2.57
N GLN A 71 -0.63 -1.41 -1.53
CA GLN A 71 -0.42 -1.82 -0.14
C GLN A 71 -1.05 -3.19 0.14
N ALA A 72 -2.31 -3.40 -0.24
CA ALA A 72 -2.99 -4.67 -0.02
C ALA A 72 -2.31 -5.84 -0.74
N LYS A 73 -1.72 -5.60 -1.92
CA LYS A 73 -0.97 -6.61 -2.65
C LYS A 73 0.35 -6.96 -1.98
N LEU A 74 1.11 -5.97 -1.50
CA LEU A 74 2.31 -6.24 -0.72
C LEU A 74 1.99 -6.96 0.60
N ASP A 75 0.92 -6.56 1.29
CA ASP A 75 0.48 -7.24 2.52
C ASP A 75 0.20 -8.72 2.25
N GLN A 76 -0.48 -9.03 1.14
CA GLN A 76 -0.76 -10.41 0.72
C GLN A 76 0.53 -11.20 0.39
N LEU A 77 1.44 -10.60 -0.37
CA LEU A 77 2.68 -11.26 -0.78
C LEU A 77 3.64 -11.48 0.39
N SER A 78 3.59 -10.61 1.39
CA SER A 78 4.51 -10.62 2.53
C SER A 78 4.11 -11.56 3.67
N VAL A 79 2.95 -12.23 3.58
CA VAL A 79 2.45 -13.12 4.66
C VAL A 79 3.49 -14.19 5.03
N ALA A 80 4.04 -14.89 4.04
CA ALA A 80 5.02 -15.95 4.29
C ALA A 80 6.31 -15.43 4.95
N LEU A 81 6.74 -14.21 4.59
CA LEU A 81 7.86 -13.54 5.22
C LEU A 81 7.57 -13.24 6.70
N LEU A 82 6.41 -12.66 7.00
CA LEU A 82 6.02 -12.33 8.38
C LEU A 82 5.88 -13.58 9.25
N GLU A 83 5.23 -14.63 8.74
CA GLU A 83 5.12 -15.92 9.44
C GLU A 83 6.50 -16.55 9.70
N GLY A 84 7.39 -16.49 8.71
CA GLY A 84 8.76 -16.98 8.85
C GLY A 84 9.58 -16.21 9.91
N ILE A 85 9.37 -14.90 10.03
CA ILE A 85 9.99 -14.08 11.09
C ILE A 85 9.44 -14.52 12.45
N SER A 86 8.12 -14.57 12.62
CA SER A 86 7.48 -14.94 13.89
C SER A 86 7.83 -16.35 14.35
N ALA A 87 7.98 -17.29 13.42
CA ALA A 87 8.38 -18.67 13.71
C ALA A 87 9.89 -18.82 14.00
N GLY A 88 10.68 -17.76 13.83
CA GLY A 88 12.13 -17.81 14.00
C GLY A 88 12.87 -18.52 12.85
N THR A 89 12.20 -18.79 11.73
CA THR A 89 12.70 -19.61 10.60
C THR A 89 13.98 -19.04 9.99
N PHE A 90 14.16 -17.71 10.01
CA PHE A 90 15.31 -17.06 9.40
C PHE A 90 16.55 -16.96 10.30
N TYR A 91 16.41 -17.28 11.59
CA TYR A 91 17.48 -17.11 12.60
C TYR A 91 18.28 -18.40 12.87
N VAL A 92 17.96 -19.50 12.19
CA VAL A 92 18.67 -20.78 12.29
C VAL A 92 19.79 -20.88 11.24
N PRO A 93 20.73 -21.84 11.35
CA PRO A 93 21.72 -22.09 10.30
C PRO A 93 21.06 -22.30 8.93
N GLY A 94 21.42 -21.48 7.94
CA GLY A 94 20.80 -21.47 6.60
C GLY A 94 19.57 -20.57 6.44
N GLY A 95 18.96 -20.11 7.54
CA GLY A 95 17.74 -19.29 7.52
C GLY A 95 17.91 -17.93 6.83
N HIS A 96 19.09 -17.30 6.94
CA HIS A 96 19.38 -16.05 6.24
C HIS A 96 19.32 -16.17 4.71
N LYS A 97 19.72 -17.31 4.15
CA LYS A 97 19.59 -17.57 2.70
C LYS A 97 18.11 -17.65 2.31
N LEU A 98 17.31 -18.36 3.10
CA LEU A 98 15.86 -18.47 2.90
C LEU A 98 15.16 -17.10 2.99
N TYR A 99 15.63 -16.22 3.88
CA TYR A 99 15.15 -14.84 3.98
C TYR A 99 15.35 -14.08 2.67
N LEU A 100 16.56 -14.13 2.11
CA LEU A 100 16.87 -13.46 0.84
C LEU A 100 16.03 -13.99 -0.31
N GLU A 101 15.88 -15.31 -0.43
CA GLU A 101 15.03 -15.95 -1.44
C GLU A 101 13.55 -15.54 -1.29
N THR A 102 13.06 -15.45 -0.05
CA THR A 102 11.69 -15.01 0.23
C THR A 102 11.48 -13.53 -0.13
N LYS A 103 12.46 -12.67 0.20
CA LYS A 103 12.46 -11.24 -0.16
C LYS A 103 12.44 -11.03 -1.67
N GLU A 104 13.33 -11.72 -2.39
CA GLU A 104 13.44 -11.66 -3.85
C GLU A 104 12.13 -12.09 -4.52
N LYS A 105 11.54 -13.20 -4.06
CA LYS A 105 10.25 -13.65 -4.57
C LYS A 105 9.12 -12.63 -4.38
N ILE A 106 9.06 -11.96 -3.23
CA ILE A 106 8.05 -10.90 -3.00
C ILE A 106 8.23 -9.76 -4.00
N GLU A 107 9.47 -9.36 -4.28
CA GLU A 107 9.76 -8.32 -5.26
C GLU A 107 9.33 -8.73 -6.68
N GLU A 108 9.65 -9.95 -7.09
CA GLU A 108 9.25 -10.50 -8.40
C GLU A 108 7.72 -10.58 -8.51
N ASP A 109 7.05 -11.18 -7.52
CA ASP A 109 5.60 -11.33 -7.50
C ASP A 109 4.90 -9.96 -7.53
N TYR A 110 5.43 -8.97 -6.81
CA TYR A 110 4.89 -7.60 -6.82
C TYR A 110 5.09 -6.89 -8.17
N PHE A 111 6.21 -7.12 -8.84
CA PHE A 111 6.45 -6.58 -10.18
C PHE A 111 5.38 -7.07 -11.18
N GLN A 112 4.93 -8.32 -11.05
CA GLN A 112 3.92 -8.92 -11.93
C GLN A 112 2.48 -8.52 -11.60
N VAL A 113 2.22 -7.82 -10.47
CA VAL A 113 0.88 -7.35 -10.14
C VAL A 113 0.41 -6.33 -11.19
N PRO A 114 -0.75 -6.54 -11.84
CA PRO A 114 -1.29 -5.56 -12.80
C PRO A 114 -2.04 -4.44 -12.07
N ARG A 115 -2.36 -3.35 -12.80
CA ARG A 115 -3.23 -2.26 -12.31
C ARG A 115 -2.75 -1.58 -11.04
N LYS A 116 -1.44 -1.35 -10.93
CA LYS A 116 -0.86 -0.67 -9.77
C LYS A 116 -1.11 0.84 -9.75
N GLY A 117 -1.64 1.41 -10.83
CA GLY A 117 -2.03 2.80 -10.88
C GLY A 117 -0.92 3.74 -11.31
N VAL A 118 -0.77 4.84 -10.59
CA VAL A 118 0.22 5.86 -10.92
C VAL A 118 1.60 5.35 -10.54
N LYS A 119 2.51 5.25 -11.52
CA LYS A 119 3.86 4.71 -11.36
C LYS A 119 4.62 5.26 -10.14
N VAL A 120 4.50 6.57 -9.88
CA VAL A 120 5.14 7.21 -8.71
C VAL A 120 4.70 6.59 -7.38
N GLN A 121 3.43 6.21 -7.26
CA GLN A 121 2.90 5.60 -6.04
C GLN A 121 3.30 4.14 -5.92
N GLU A 122 3.28 3.41 -7.03
CA GLU A 122 3.83 2.06 -7.09
C GLU A 122 5.28 2.04 -6.60
N ASP A 123 6.12 2.90 -7.18
CA ASP A 123 7.55 2.98 -6.87
C ASP A 123 7.75 3.37 -5.40
N MET A 124 7.03 4.38 -4.90
CA MET A 124 7.14 4.82 -3.50
C MET A 124 6.74 3.72 -2.49
N ILE A 125 5.68 2.97 -2.78
CA ILE A 125 5.22 1.88 -1.91
C ILE A 125 6.19 0.70 -1.95
N LYS A 126 6.70 0.35 -3.14
CA LYS A 126 7.73 -0.67 -3.32
C LYS A 126 9.00 -0.30 -2.54
N ASP A 127 9.52 0.90 -2.75
CA ASP A 127 10.75 1.37 -2.11
C ASP A 127 10.62 1.38 -0.58
N GLY A 128 9.46 1.82 -0.07
CA GLY A 128 9.15 1.79 1.35
C GLY A 128 9.15 0.38 1.94
N PHE A 129 8.65 -0.61 1.20
CA PHE A 129 8.73 -2.02 1.59
C PHE A 129 10.18 -2.54 1.54
N MET A 130 10.89 -2.30 0.44
CA MET A 130 12.27 -2.79 0.25
C MET A 130 13.21 -2.23 1.31
N LYS A 131 13.05 -0.96 1.70
CA LYS A 131 13.80 -0.35 2.79
C LYS A 131 13.62 -1.12 4.11
N LYS A 132 12.37 -1.43 4.47
CA LYS A 132 12.07 -2.18 5.71
C LYS A 132 12.61 -3.61 5.66
N ALA A 133 12.52 -4.25 4.50
CA ALA A 133 13.09 -5.58 4.29
C ALA A 133 14.63 -5.56 4.38
N GLU A 134 15.30 -4.44 4.05
CA GLU A 134 16.73 -4.30 4.24
C GLU A 134 17.10 -4.04 5.70
N GLU A 135 16.36 -3.18 6.41
CA GLU A 135 16.53 -2.96 7.85
C GLU A 135 16.41 -4.28 8.64
N MET A 136 15.44 -5.13 8.27
CA MET A 136 15.26 -6.47 8.82
C MET A 136 16.43 -7.41 8.48
N ASN A 137 16.97 -7.32 7.26
CA ASN A 137 18.14 -8.10 6.84
C ASN A 137 19.36 -7.78 7.71
N ASP A 138 19.58 -6.50 8.01
CA ASP A 138 20.65 -6.04 8.89
C ASP A 138 20.51 -6.57 10.31
N GLU A 139 19.27 -6.61 10.84
CA GLU A 139 18.98 -7.17 12.15
C GLU A 139 19.22 -8.68 12.22
N ILE A 140 18.76 -9.44 11.21
CA ILE A 140 19.04 -10.88 11.10
C ILE A 140 20.56 -11.13 11.08
N ASN A 141 21.31 -10.33 10.31
CA ASN A 141 22.76 -10.44 10.23
C ASN A 141 23.46 -10.10 11.54
N TYR A 142 23.01 -9.06 12.24
CA TYR A 142 23.51 -8.71 13.57
C TYR A 142 23.31 -9.87 14.55
N LEU A 143 22.09 -10.42 14.62
CA LEU A 143 21.75 -11.52 15.52
C LEU A 143 22.55 -12.78 15.21
N LYS A 144 22.73 -13.11 13.93
CA LYS A 144 23.57 -14.23 13.49
C LYS A 144 25.01 -14.10 14.00
N LYS A 145 25.60 -12.91 13.93
CA LYS A 145 26.95 -12.64 14.46
C LYS A 145 27.01 -12.86 15.97
N VAL A 146 26.03 -12.33 16.71
CA VAL A 146 25.93 -12.50 18.17
C VAL A 146 25.84 -13.98 18.55
N ILE A 147 24.95 -14.75 17.90
CA ILE A 147 24.80 -16.20 18.15
C ILE A 147 26.11 -16.95 17.85
N SER A 148 26.78 -16.63 16.74
CA SER A 148 28.04 -17.29 16.37
C SER A 148 29.19 -17.00 17.35
N ALA A 149 29.23 -15.79 17.93
CA ALA A 149 30.23 -15.40 18.91
C ALA A 149 30.03 -16.11 20.26
N THR A 150 28.81 -16.58 20.52
CA THR A 150 28.39 -17.06 21.84
C THR A 150 28.19 -18.55 21.93
N GLN A 151 28.15 -19.25 20.77
CA GLN A 151 28.30 -20.71 20.63
C GLN A 151 29.62 -21.30 21.20
N LYS A 152 30.47 -20.48 21.83
CA LYS A 152 31.57 -20.98 22.68
C LYS A 152 31.14 -21.35 24.11
N ASP A 153 29.92 -21.03 24.54
CA ASP A 153 29.45 -21.35 25.88
C ASP A 153 27.96 -21.72 25.88
N ASN A 154 27.62 -22.97 26.22
CA ASN A 154 26.27 -23.57 26.15
C ASN A 154 25.31 -23.04 27.24
N SER A 155 25.26 -21.73 27.45
CA SER A 155 24.58 -21.12 28.59
C SER A 155 23.10 -20.78 28.28
N PRO A 156 22.15 -20.92 29.24
CA PRO A 156 20.69 -20.79 29.06
C PRO A 156 20.14 -19.45 28.55
N TRP A 157 21.03 -18.51 28.22
CA TRP A 157 20.65 -17.18 27.79
C TRP A 157 20.23 -17.10 26.31
N ILE A 158 20.51 -18.13 25.48
CA ILE A 158 20.02 -18.20 24.09
C ILE A 158 18.49 -18.17 24.06
N ALA A 159 17.83 -18.90 24.96
CA ALA A 159 16.37 -18.84 25.10
C ALA A 159 15.88 -17.43 25.48
N ARG A 160 16.58 -16.76 26.41
CA ARG A 160 16.27 -15.36 26.78
C ARG A 160 16.55 -14.35 25.67
N ALA A 161 17.55 -14.60 24.82
CA ALA A 161 17.85 -13.75 23.68
C ALA A 161 16.78 -13.90 22.60
N ILE A 162 16.32 -15.13 22.32
CA ILE A 162 15.21 -15.40 21.40
C ILE A 162 13.91 -14.74 21.91
N ASP A 163 13.60 -14.84 23.21
CA ASP A 163 12.41 -14.19 23.80
C ASP A 163 12.47 -12.66 23.72
N ARG A 164 13.64 -12.06 23.97
CA ARG A 164 13.84 -10.61 23.89
C ARG A 164 13.68 -10.09 22.46
N VAL A 165 14.22 -10.83 21.50
CA VAL A 165 14.13 -10.53 20.07
C VAL A 165 12.69 -10.70 19.57
N GLY A 166 11.97 -11.75 19.97
CA GLY A 166 10.56 -11.92 19.64
C GLY A 166 9.69 -10.75 20.13
N THR A 167 10.04 -10.16 21.27
CA THR A 167 9.32 -9.03 21.87
C THR A 167 9.68 -7.70 21.21
N GLU A 168 10.95 -7.43 20.92
CA GLU A 168 11.41 -6.18 20.30
C GLU A 168 11.05 -6.11 18.79
N ILE A 169 11.08 -7.23 18.06
CA ILE A 169 10.73 -7.29 16.62
C ILE A 169 9.22 -7.16 16.38
N THR A 170 8.39 -7.70 17.27
CA THR A 170 6.93 -7.50 17.22
C THR A 170 6.57 -6.01 17.29
N SER A 171 7.36 -5.21 18.00
CA SER A 171 7.16 -3.76 18.09
C SER A 171 7.52 -3.02 16.78
N ILE A 172 8.58 -3.44 16.09
CA ILE A 172 9.05 -2.84 14.82
C ILE A 172 8.07 -3.10 13.67
N LEU A 173 7.50 -4.31 13.59
CA LEU A 173 6.54 -4.68 12.54
C LEU A 173 5.16 -4.05 12.71
N SER A 174 4.78 -3.62 13.92
CA SER A 174 3.48 -2.98 14.19
C SER A 174 3.35 -1.54 13.66
N ALA A 175 4.46 -0.92 13.21
CA ALA A 175 4.56 0.52 13.04
C ALA A 175 4.57 1.12 11.63
N PRO A 176 4.18 0.47 10.51
CA PRO A 176 4.01 1.25 9.28
C PRO A 176 2.86 2.27 9.35
N ALA A 177 1.77 1.97 10.07
CA ALA A 177 0.79 2.93 10.61
C ALA A 177 -0.41 2.26 11.31
N LYS A 178 -0.87 1.10 10.85
CA LYS A 178 -2.10 0.41 11.28
C LYS A 178 -2.17 -0.91 10.53
N LEU A 179 -1.99 -2.03 11.21
CA LEU A 179 -2.26 -3.37 10.67
C LEU A 179 -3.77 -3.67 10.75
N ILE A 180 -4.61 -2.75 10.25
CA ILE A 180 -6.09 -2.83 10.37
C ILE A 180 -6.71 -2.72 8.99
N GLY A 181 -6.74 -3.86 8.30
CA GLY A 181 -7.73 -4.16 7.28
C GLY A 181 -8.71 -5.25 7.72
N ASN A 182 -8.26 -6.20 8.55
CA ASN A 182 -9.07 -7.36 8.98
C ASN A 182 -9.31 -7.44 10.50
N ILE A 183 -9.31 -6.33 11.21
CA ILE A 183 -10.05 -6.20 12.48
C ILE A 183 -11.00 -4.99 12.37
N VAL A 184 -11.94 -5.05 11.43
CA VAL A 184 -13.00 -4.02 11.26
C VAL A 184 -14.34 -4.45 11.87
N SER A 185 -14.45 -5.58 12.58
CA SER A 185 -15.73 -6.00 13.19
C SER A 185 -15.73 -6.25 14.71
N ALA A 186 -14.61 -6.13 15.42
CA ALA A 186 -14.57 -6.49 16.85
C ALA A 186 -14.56 -5.31 17.86
N PHE A 187 -14.34 -4.05 17.43
CA PHE A 187 -14.20 -2.92 18.37
C PHE A 187 -15.06 -1.68 18.04
N GLY A 188 -16.11 -1.84 17.24
CA GLY A 188 -17.14 -0.81 17.03
C GLY A 188 -18.03 -0.56 18.26
N SER A 189 -17.77 -1.18 19.41
CA SER A 189 -18.61 -1.11 20.61
C SER A 189 -18.03 -0.32 21.79
N LEU A 190 -16.84 0.30 21.66
CA LEU A 190 -16.20 0.96 22.81
C LEU A 190 -16.12 2.49 22.82
N PHE A 191 -16.66 3.21 21.82
CA PHE A 191 -16.62 4.69 21.84
C PHE A 191 -17.91 5.39 21.38
N HIS A 192 -19.07 4.90 21.80
CA HIS A 192 -20.31 5.69 21.83
C HIS A 192 -21.06 5.50 23.16
N LYS A 193 -20.45 5.99 24.25
CA LYS A 193 -21.11 6.68 25.37
C LYS A 193 -20.09 6.90 26.48
N ASN A 194 -19.59 8.12 26.58
CA ASN A 194 -19.58 8.86 27.84
C ASN A 194 -19.16 10.31 27.56
N GLU A 195 -20.07 11.04 26.90
CA GLU A 195 -20.33 12.43 27.26
C GLU A 195 -21.83 12.55 27.54
N SER A 196 -22.17 12.36 28.81
CA SER A 196 -23.33 12.98 29.43
C SER A 196 -23.02 13.17 30.92
N SER A 197 -23.09 14.42 31.35
CA SER A 197 -23.12 14.92 32.74
C SER A 197 -21.77 15.30 33.36
N HIS A 198 -21.29 16.51 33.08
CA HIS A 198 -21.59 17.67 33.93
C HIS A 198 -21.34 19.00 33.23
#